data_AF-A0A920N982-F1
#
_entry.id   AF-A0A920N982-F1
#
_cell.length_a   1.000
_cell.length_b   1.000
_cell.length_c   1.000
_cell.angle_alpha   90.00
_cell.angle_beta   90.00
_cell.angle_gamma   90.00
#
_symmetry.space_group_name_H-M   'P 1'
#
loop_
_entity.id
_entity.type
_entity.pdbx_description
1 polymer ?
#
loop_
_entity_poly.entity_id
_entity_poly.type
_entity_poly.pdbx_seq_one_letter_code
_entity_poly.pdbx_strand_id
1 'polypeptide(L)'
;MADFYEDIRSTLGVPVVNLIWRHLATIPGSLEWCWTSLKPSYESGAVDAEASILKTRVSVSADTLLSKFCLESVGLSNDDLNSIKVVLNSYYRSNAMNLVSLSALVMKLNGSVQTNETPFSKTSAARISNSIEGQMPYLMPLDDMPTHVRDLVIAINKIGVVRKYCRACIVILRIGRHFCLCFIRYLFLTRKKGY
;
A
#
# COMPACT_ATOMS: atom_id res chain seq x y z
N MET A 1 -0.57 -19.31 5.29
CA MET A 1 -0.02 -18.00 4.85
C MET A 1 -0.46 -17.63 3.44
N ALA A 2 -0.32 -18.53 2.46
CA ALA A 2 -0.81 -18.30 1.09
C ALA A 2 -2.31 -17.93 1.07
N ASP A 3 -3.13 -18.62 1.88
CA ASP A 3 -4.57 -18.39 1.97
C ASP A 3 -4.93 -16.98 2.46
N PHE A 4 -4.23 -16.47 3.49
CA PHE A 4 -4.45 -15.11 3.98
C PHE A 4 -4.04 -14.04 2.95
N TYR A 5 -2.96 -14.26 2.21
CA TYR A 5 -2.55 -13.30 1.18
C TYR A 5 -3.48 -13.28 -0.01
N GLU A 6 -4.08 -14.41 -0.38
CA GLU A 6 -5.12 -14.46 -1.40
C GLU A 6 -6.40 -13.76 -0.91
N ASP A 7 -6.82 -14.06 0.32
CA ASP A 7 -7.99 -13.44 0.93
C ASP A 7 -7.86 -11.92 1.09
N ILE A 8 -6.66 -11.44 1.44
CA ILE A 8 -6.37 -10.00 1.46
C ILE A 8 -6.47 -9.39 0.06
N ARG A 9 -5.92 -10.05 -0.96
CA ARG A 9 -5.95 -9.56 -2.34
C ARG A 9 -7.38 -9.48 -2.87
N SER A 10 -8.18 -10.53 -2.65
CA SER A 10 -9.59 -10.58 -3.07
C SER A 10 -10.45 -9.56 -2.33
N THR A 11 -10.28 -9.43 -1.01
CA THR A 11 -11.06 -8.50 -0.17
C THR A 11 -10.74 -7.05 -0.49
N LEU A 12 -9.46 -6.72 -0.68
CA LEU A 12 -9.03 -5.34 -0.99
C LEU A 12 -9.16 -5.01 -2.49
N GLY A 13 -9.33 -6.01 -3.35
CA GLY A 13 -9.36 -5.83 -4.80
C GLY A 13 -8.03 -5.30 -5.36
N VAL A 14 -6.91 -5.83 -4.87
CA VAL A 14 -5.57 -5.42 -5.32
C VAL A 14 -4.68 -6.64 -5.58
N PRO A 15 -3.79 -6.59 -6.59
CA PRO A 15 -2.84 -7.67 -6.85
C PRO A 15 -1.66 -7.68 -5.86
N VAL A 16 -1.48 -6.61 -5.07
CA VAL A 16 -0.33 -6.42 -4.16
C VAL A 16 -0.76 -6.46 -2.70
N VAL A 17 -0.20 -7.40 -1.93
CA VAL A 17 -0.30 -7.38 -0.47
C VAL A 17 0.65 -6.33 0.09
N ASN A 18 0.09 -5.34 0.76
CA ASN A 18 0.84 -4.22 1.34
C ASN A 18 1.89 -4.70 2.37
N LEU A 19 2.96 -3.92 2.56
CA LEU A 19 4.01 -4.25 3.54
C LEU A 19 3.45 -4.46 4.95
N ILE A 20 2.44 -3.69 5.35
CA ILE A 20 1.91 -3.79 6.72
C ILE A 20 1.42 -5.20 7.04
N TRP A 21 0.72 -5.84 6.10
CA TRP A 21 0.26 -7.22 6.22
C TRP A 21 1.42 -8.21 6.19
N ARG A 22 2.41 -7.98 5.33
CA ARG A 22 3.62 -8.82 5.28
C ARG A 22 4.45 -8.74 6.55
N HIS A 23 4.49 -7.58 7.21
CA HIS A 23 5.15 -7.41 8.49
C HIS A 23 4.36 -8.04 9.64
N LEU A 24 3.04 -7.92 9.65
CA LEU A 24 2.21 -8.65 10.62
C LEU A 24 2.39 -10.17 10.47
N ALA A 25 2.65 -10.66 9.26
CA ALA A 25 2.95 -12.08 9.01
C ALA A 25 4.27 -12.55 9.65
N THR A 26 5.21 -11.64 9.95
CA THR A 26 6.47 -12.00 10.63
C THR A 26 6.32 -12.12 12.15
N ILE A 27 5.15 -11.77 12.70
CA ILE A 27 4.87 -11.85 14.14
C ILE A 27 3.84 -12.98 14.35
N PRO A 28 4.16 -14.03 15.14
CA PRO A 28 3.25 -15.16 15.34
C PRO A 28 1.84 -14.72 15.74
N GLY A 29 0.83 -15.27 15.05
CA GLY A 29 -0.61 -15.01 15.29
C GLY A 29 -1.10 -13.59 14.92
N SER A 30 -0.22 -12.63 14.66
CA SER A 30 -0.62 -11.23 14.48
C SER A 30 -1.37 -10.97 13.18
N LEU A 31 -0.95 -11.58 12.07
CA LEU A 31 -1.66 -11.44 10.79
C LEU A 31 -3.09 -11.97 10.89
N GLU A 32 -3.24 -13.19 11.40
CA GLU A 32 -4.53 -13.87 11.52
C GLU A 32 -5.49 -13.10 12.41
N TRP A 33 -5.02 -12.67 13.59
CA TRP A 33 -5.83 -11.92 14.54
C TRP A 33 -6.25 -10.56 13.97
N CYS A 34 -5.31 -9.79 13.40
CA CYS A 34 -5.60 -8.48 12.81
C CYS A 34 -6.56 -8.60 11.62
N TRP A 35 -6.31 -9.56 10.72
CA TRP A 35 -7.11 -9.73 9.51
C TRP A 35 -8.53 -10.17 9.84
N THR A 36 -8.70 -11.19 10.68
CA THR A 36 -10.02 -11.67 11.11
C THR A 36 -10.82 -10.58 11.81
N SER A 37 -10.15 -9.72 12.59
CA SER A 37 -10.79 -8.60 13.30
C SER A 37 -11.30 -7.51 12.36
N LEU A 38 -10.58 -7.24 11.26
CA LEU A 38 -10.85 -6.12 10.36
C LEU A 38 -11.63 -6.50 9.10
N LYS A 39 -11.56 -7.76 8.65
CA LYS A 39 -12.21 -8.24 7.42
C LYS A 39 -13.70 -7.86 7.33
N PRO A 40 -14.53 -7.99 8.39
CA PRO A 40 -15.93 -7.57 8.32
C PRO A 40 -16.11 -6.08 7.97
N SER A 41 -15.21 -5.21 8.45
CA SER A 41 -15.22 -3.78 8.11
C SER A 41 -14.88 -3.53 6.65
N TYR A 42 -13.95 -4.29 6.07
CA TYR A 42 -13.66 -4.23 4.65
C TYR A 42 -14.84 -4.75 3.80
N GLU A 43 -15.40 -5.90 4.15
CA GLU A 43 -16.48 -6.55 3.40
C GLU A 43 -17.79 -5.75 3.42
N SER A 44 -18.05 -4.99 4.49
CA SER A 44 -19.20 -4.11 4.62
C SER A 44 -19.16 -2.88 3.69
N GLY A 45 -18.01 -2.59 3.06
CA GLY A 45 -17.81 -1.42 2.20
C GLY A 45 -17.53 -0.11 2.95
N ALA A 46 -17.67 -0.09 4.29
CA ALA A 46 -17.45 1.10 5.09
C ALA A 46 -16.01 1.65 4.96
N VAL A 47 -15.01 0.75 4.97
CA VAL A 47 -13.60 1.16 4.84
C VAL A 47 -13.31 1.77 3.47
N ASP A 48 -13.91 1.26 2.39
CA ASP A 48 -13.73 1.79 1.03
C ASP A 48 -14.37 3.17 0.87
N ALA A 49 -15.56 3.36 1.45
CA ALA A 49 -16.27 4.64 1.47
C ALA A 49 -15.45 5.71 2.22
N GLU A 50 -15.02 5.42 3.46
CA GLU A 50 -14.21 6.35 4.26
C GLU A 50 -12.85 6.64 3.63
N ALA A 51 -12.19 5.62 3.06
CA ALA A 51 -10.94 5.81 2.32
C ALA A 51 -11.13 6.73 1.10
N SER A 52 -12.27 6.62 0.42
CA SER A 52 -12.61 7.47 -0.73
C SER A 52 -12.85 8.92 -0.32
N ILE A 53 -13.56 9.14 0.78
CA ILE A 53 -13.75 10.46 1.39
C ILE A 53 -12.42 11.06 1.84
N LEU A 54 -11.54 10.27 2.46
CA LEU A 54 -10.23 10.75 2.91
C LEU A 54 -9.39 11.26 1.73
N LYS A 55 -9.38 10.53 0.61
CA LYS A 55 -8.63 10.92 -0.60
C LYS A 55 -9.11 12.24 -1.20
N THR A 56 -10.40 12.56 -1.11
CA THR A 56 -10.93 13.83 -1.67
C THR A 56 -10.68 15.03 -0.76
N ARG A 57 -10.50 14.81 0.55
CA ARG A 57 -10.25 15.88 1.53
C ARG A 57 -8.78 16.23 1.71
N VAL A 58 -7.87 15.31 1.38
CA VAL A 58 -6.42 15.53 1.50
C VAL A 58 -5.88 16.00 0.15
N SER A 59 -5.55 17.29 0.06
CA SER A 59 -4.86 17.86 -1.10
C SER A 59 -3.36 17.96 -0.85
N VAL A 60 -2.57 17.76 -1.91
CA VAL A 60 -1.12 17.98 -1.90
C VAL A 60 -0.82 18.96 -3.02
N SER A 61 -0.07 20.01 -2.72
CA SER A 61 0.54 20.86 -3.75
C SER A 61 1.80 20.13 -4.22
N ALA A 62 1.68 19.46 -5.35
CA ALA A 62 2.81 18.83 -6.03
C ALA A 62 2.68 19.15 -7.52
N ASP A 63 3.45 20.13 -7.97
CA ASP A 63 3.38 20.65 -9.34
C ASP A 63 4.37 19.95 -10.29
N THR A 64 5.11 18.96 -9.79
CA THR A 64 6.11 18.26 -10.60
C THR A 64 5.47 17.08 -11.32
N LEU A 65 5.25 17.25 -12.62
CA LEU A 65 4.87 16.18 -13.54
C LEU A 65 6.11 15.66 -14.27
N LEU A 66 6.27 14.33 -14.31
CA LEU A 66 7.25 13.70 -15.20
C LEU A 66 6.62 13.56 -16.59
N SER A 67 7.19 14.26 -17.57
CA SER A 67 6.75 14.16 -18.97
C SER A 67 7.07 12.77 -19.55
N LYS A 68 6.31 12.37 -20.57
CA LYS A 68 6.54 11.11 -21.29
C LYS A 68 7.97 11.00 -21.84
N PHE A 69 8.49 12.06 -22.46
CA PHE A 69 9.85 12.04 -23.03
C PHE A 69 10.94 11.92 -21.95
N CYS A 70 10.74 12.44 -20.74
CA CYS A 70 11.67 12.26 -19.62
C CYS A 70 11.71 10.80 -19.13
N LEU A 71 10.58 10.09 -19.20
CA LEU A 71 10.51 8.69 -18.84
C LEU A 71 11.16 7.82 -19.94
N GLU A 72 10.92 8.16 -21.21
CA GLU A 72 11.54 7.48 -22.35
C GLU A 72 13.07 7.69 -22.38
N SER A 73 13.57 8.88 -22.01
CA SER A 73 15.01 9.18 -22.02
C SER A 73 15.81 8.38 -21.00
N VAL A 74 15.18 7.92 -19.91
CA VAL A 74 15.79 6.98 -18.95
C VAL A 74 15.61 5.51 -19.36
N GLY A 75 14.95 5.26 -20.49
CA GLY A 75 14.75 3.93 -21.09
C GLY A 75 13.52 3.20 -20.58
N LEU A 76 12.48 3.89 -20.09
CA LEU A 76 11.21 3.26 -19.74
C LEU A 76 10.34 3.05 -20.97
N SER A 77 9.95 1.79 -21.21
CA SER A 77 8.98 1.40 -22.23
C SER A 77 7.53 1.63 -21.79
N ASN A 78 6.56 1.47 -22.70
CA ASN A 78 5.15 1.55 -22.32
C ASN A 78 4.71 0.43 -21.37
N ASP A 79 5.26 -0.78 -21.54
CA ASP A 79 5.01 -1.91 -20.63
C ASP A 79 5.56 -1.62 -19.23
N ASP A 80 6.68 -0.87 -19.20
CA ASP A 80 7.26 -0.38 -17.97
C ASP A 80 6.32 0.55 -17.21
N LEU A 81 5.78 1.52 -17.92
CA LEU A 81 4.83 2.48 -17.37
C LEU A 81 3.53 1.79 -16.93
N ASN A 82 3.04 0.80 -17.68
CA ASN A 82 1.84 0.05 -17.32
C ASN A 82 2.03 -0.72 -16.02
N SER A 83 3.15 -1.43 -15.88
CA SER A 83 3.46 -2.18 -14.67
C SER A 83 3.65 -1.25 -13.46
N ILE A 84 4.32 -0.10 -13.65
CA ILE A 84 4.44 0.93 -12.62
C ILE A 84 3.05 1.37 -12.17
N LYS A 85 2.16 1.75 -13.11
CA LYS A 85 0.79 2.19 -12.81
C LYS A 85 0.00 1.16 -12.01
N VAL A 86 0.08 -0.13 -12.37
CA VAL A 86 -0.58 -1.21 -11.62
C VAL A 86 -0.12 -1.22 -10.16
N VAL A 87 1.19 -1.13 -9.93
CA VAL A 87 1.75 -1.08 -8.56
C VAL A 87 1.30 0.19 -7.84
N LEU A 88 1.38 1.36 -8.48
CA LEU A 88 0.99 2.62 -7.86
C LEU A 88 -0.50 2.64 -7.48
N ASN A 89 -1.37 2.19 -8.37
CA ASN A 89 -2.81 2.13 -8.13
C ASN A 89 -3.15 1.13 -7.01
N SER A 90 -2.44 0.00 -6.96
CA SER A 90 -2.60 -0.99 -5.87
C SER A 90 -2.26 -0.39 -4.51
N TYR A 91 -1.16 0.36 -4.41
CA TYR A 91 -0.78 1.05 -3.18
C TYR A 91 -1.74 2.20 -2.89
N TYR A 92 -2.09 3.02 -3.87
CA TYR A 92 -3.01 4.14 -3.67
C TYR A 92 -4.36 3.67 -3.08
N ARG A 93 -4.90 2.57 -3.59
CA ARG A 93 -6.10 1.91 -3.08
C ARG A 93 -5.87 1.33 -1.67
N SER A 94 -4.93 0.40 -1.53
CA SER A 94 -4.75 -0.34 -0.27
C SER A 94 -4.26 0.53 0.89
N ASN A 95 -3.45 1.55 0.64
CA ASN A 95 -2.91 2.44 1.67
C ASN A 95 -3.98 3.25 2.38
N ALA A 96 -4.90 3.83 1.61
CA ALA A 96 -6.00 4.62 2.18
C ALA A 96 -6.92 3.74 3.04
N MET A 97 -7.24 2.54 2.55
CA MET A 97 -8.07 1.59 3.30
C MET A 97 -7.37 1.05 4.56
N ASN A 98 -6.08 0.73 4.48
CA ASN A 98 -5.27 0.30 5.63
C ASN A 98 -5.15 1.42 6.67
N LEU A 99 -5.03 2.68 6.23
CA LEU A 99 -4.98 3.83 7.13
C LEU A 99 -6.27 3.94 7.96
N VAL A 100 -7.44 3.87 7.33
CA VAL A 100 -8.74 3.95 8.02
C VAL A 100 -8.92 2.80 9.01
N SER A 101 -8.79 1.56 8.53
CA SER A 101 -9.06 0.35 9.31
C SER A 101 -8.08 0.14 10.47
N LEU A 102 -6.78 0.31 10.23
CA LEU A 102 -5.77 0.13 11.28
C LEU A 102 -5.81 1.25 12.31
N SER A 103 -6.21 2.46 11.92
CA SER A 103 -6.46 3.54 12.89
C SER A 103 -7.61 3.16 13.82
N ALA A 104 -8.72 2.64 13.28
CA ALA A 104 -9.83 2.15 14.09
C ALA A 104 -9.41 1.00 15.03
N LEU A 105 -8.59 0.06 14.54
CA LEU A 105 -8.05 -1.03 15.36
C LEU A 105 -7.19 -0.50 16.52
N VAL A 106 -6.27 0.44 16.25
CA VAL A 106 -5.42 1.06 17.26
C VAL A 106 -6.26 1.83 18.29
N MET A 107 -7.29 2.56 17.87
CA MET A 107 -8.19 3.27 18.79
C MET A 107 -8.93 2.29 19.71
N LYS A 108 -9.39 1.15 19.19
CA LYS A 108 -10.02 0.09 19.98
C LYS A 108 -9.03 -0.52 20.99
N LEU A 109 -7.82 -0.83 20.55
CA LEU A 109 -6.76 -1.38 21.42
C LEU A 109 -6.35 -0.42 22.55
N ASN A 110 -6.41 0.89 22.30
CA ASN A 110 -6.13 1.92 23.31
C ASN A 110 -7.33 2.22 24.24
N GLY A 111 -8.43 1.49 24.13
CA GLY A 111 -9.64 1.73 24.93
C GLY A 111 -10.35 3.05 24.60
N SER A 112 -10.03 3.69 23.47
CA SER A 112 -10.56 5.01 23.09
C SER A 112 -11.96 4.95 22.45
N VAL A 113 -12.49 3.73 22.25
CA VAL A 113 -13.83 3.50 21.68
C VAL A 113 -14.61 2.65 22.68
N GLN A 114 -15.65 3.22 23.29
CA GLN A 114 -16.68 2.42 23.94
C GLN A 114 -17.54 1.78 22.85
N THR A 115 -17.46 0.47 22.70
CA THR A 115 -18.27 -0.25 21.71
C THR A 115 -19.72 -0.26 22.20
N ASN A 116 -20.55 0.62 21.65
CA ASN A 116 -21.89 0.16 21.34
C ASN A 116 -21.69 -0.83 20.19
N GLU A 117 -22.02 -2.10 20.40
CA GLU A 117 -22.02 -3.12 19.36
C GLU A 117 -23.15 -2.81 18.36
N THR A 118 -23.05 -1.69 17.66
CA THR A 118 -23.89 -1.46 16.49
C THR A 118 -23.40 -2.46 15.45
N PRO A 119 -24.25 -3.39 14.99
CA PRO A 119 -23.89 -4.32 13.94
C PRO A 119 -23.34 -3.54 12.74
N PHE A 120 -22.37 -4.09 12.03
CA PHE A 120 -21.95 -3.56 10.73
C PHE A 120 -23.19 -3.54 9.83
N SER A 121 -23.87 -2.40 9.78
CA SER A 121 -24.95 -2.20 8.83
C SER A 121 -24.28 -2.26 7.46
N LYS A 122 -24.68 -3.24 6.64
CA LYS A 122 -24.29 -3.30 5.24
C LYS A 122 -24.73 -1.98 4.64
N THR A 123 -23.79 -1.03 4.54
CA THR A 123 -24.10 0.22 3.90
C THR A 123 -24.31 -0.17 2.45
N SER A 124 -25.48 0.11 1.89
CA SER A 124 -25.80 -0.14 0.48
C SER A 124 -24.98 0.76 -0.47
N ALA A 125 -23.95 1.45 0.05
CA ALA A 125 -22.91 2.07 -0.73
C ALA A 125 -22.34 0.99 -1.65
N ALA A 126 -22.79 1.05 -2.90
CA ALA A 126 -22.36 0.15 -3.96
C ALA A 126 -20.85 0.04 -3.84
N ARG A 127 -20.33 -1.18 -3.69
CA ARG A 127 -18.89 -1.43 -3.77
C ARG A 127 -18.44 -0.70 -5.02
N ILE A 128 -17.66 0.36 -4.88
CA ILE A 128 -17.09 1.02 -6.04
C ILE A 128 -16.05 0.00 -6.51
N SER A 129 -16.49 -0.85 -7.44
CA SER A 129 -15.75 -1.98 -7.99
C SER A 129 -14.60 -1.48 -8.85
N ASN A 130 -13.61 -0.90 -8.19
CA ASN A 130 -12.36 -0.49 -8.78
C ASN A 130 -11.27 -1.45 -8.30
N SER A 131 -11.49 -2.75 -8.54
CA SER A 131 -10.41 -3.72 -8.42
C SER A 131 -9.30 -3.32 -9.39
N ILE A 132 -8.05 -3.39 -8.93
CA ILE A 132 -6.92 -3.11 -9.80
C ILE A 132 -6.61 -4.37 -10.59
N GLU A 133 -6.84 -4.32 -11.90
CA GLU A 133 -6.45 -5.39 -12.81
C GLU A 133 -4.94 -5.38 -13.06
N GLY A 134 -4.38 -6.56 -13.36
CA GLY A 134 -2.98 -6.76 -13.66
C GLY A 134 -2.30 -7.73 -12.71
N GLN A 135 -1.05 -8.08 -13.03
CA GLN A 135 -0.24 -8.96 -12.20
C GLN A 135 0.78 -8.16 -11.40
N MET A 136 1.06 -8.64 -10.19
CA MET A 136 2.11 -8.08 -9.36
C MET A 136 3.49 -8.40 -9.98
N PRO A 137 4.32 -7.41 -10.29
CA PRO A 137 5.69 -7.67 -10.71
C PRO A 137 6.48 -8.28 -9.55
N TYR A 138 7.46 -9.11 -9.87
CA TYR A 138 8.34 -9.70 -8.86
C TYR A 138 9.03 -8.63 -8.02
N LEU A 139 8.89 -8.75 -6.70
CA LEU A 139 9.53 -7.85 -5.75
C LEU A 139 10.89 -8.41 -5.33
N MET A 140 11.95 -8.10 -6.07
CA MET A 140 13.37 -8.44 -5.79
C MET A 140 13.85 -8.09 -4.38
N PRO A 141 14.09 -9.05 -3.47
CA PRO A 141 14.59 -8.79 -2.11
C PRO A 141 15.73 -7.78 -2.06
N LEU A 142 15.83 -7.03 -0.95
CA LEU A 142 16.81 -5.94 -0.83
C LEU A 142 18.26 -6.43 -1.01
N ASP A 143 18.55 -7.64 -0.52
CA ASP A 143 19.86 -8.27 -0.60
C ASP A 143 20.21 -8.75 -2.01
N ASP A 144 19.20 -8.95 -2.86
CA ASP A 144 19.35 -9.36 -4.26
C ASP A 144 19.51 -8.15 -5.21
N MET A 145 19.39 -6.93 -4.70
CA MET A 145 19.53 -5.70 -5.49
C MET A 145 21.01 -5.37 -5.77
N PRO A 146 21.35 -4.83 -6.96
CA PRO A 146 22.65 -4.22 -7.17
C PRO A 146 22.93 -3.13 -6.13
N THR A 147 24.19 -3.00 -5.67
CA THR A 147 24.58 -2.10 -4.56
C THR A 147 24.05 -0.68 -4.72
N HIS A 148 24.19 -0.09 -5.90
CA HIS A 148 23.71 1.27 -6.17
C HIS A 148 22.17 1.41 -6.09
N VAL A 149 21.42 0.37 -6.46
CA VAL A 149 19.96 0.34 -6.35
C VAL A 149 19.54 0.22 -4.88
N ARG A 150 20.21 -0.68 -4.14
CA ARG A 150 20.00 -0.84 -2.70
C ARG A 150 20.27 0.47 -1.94
N ASP A 151 21.37 1.14 -2.27
CA ASP A 151 21.77 2.38 -1.61
C ASP A 151 20.76 3.51 -1.90
N LEU A 152 20.26 3.60 -3.13
CA LEU A 152 19.17 4.50 -3.51
C LEU A 152 17.89 4.22 -2.72
N VAL A 153 17.50 2.95 -2.63
CA VAL A 153 16.37 2.48 -1.82
C VAL A 153 16.53 2.89 -0.34
N ILE A 154 17.72 2.69 0.23
CA ILE A 154 18.02 3.09 1.61
C ILE A 154 17.98 4.61 1.77
N ALA A 155 18.53 5.38 0.82
CA ALA A 155 18.53 6.83 0.86
C ALA A 155 17.10 7.39 0.85
N ILE A 156 16.24 6.86 -0.02
CA ILE A 156 14.83 7.23 -0.09
C ILE A 156 14.08 6.87 1.19
N ASN A 157 14.38 5.72 1.80
CA ASN A 157 13.78 5.33 3.08
C ASN A 157 14.13 6.31 4.22
N LYS A 158 15.20 7.09 4.10
CA LYS A 158 15.57 8.15 5.05
C LYS A 158 14.76 9.43 4.85
N ILE A 159 14.16 9.64 3.67
CA ILE A 159 13.31 10.81 3.40
C ILE A 159 12.06 10.73 4.30
N GLY A 160 11.84 11.79 5.08
CA GLY A 160 10.75 11.87 6.06
C GLY A 160 11.05 11.24 7.43
N VAL A 161 12.30 10.89 7.77
CA VAL A 161 12.72 10.42 9.12
C VAL A 161 12.98 11.60 10.08
N VAL A 162 12.32 12.74 9.88
CA VAL A 162 12.50 13.91 10.78
C VAL A 162 11.88 13.57 12.15
N ARG A 163 12.74 13.60 13.18
CA ARG A 163 12.63 13.01 14.53
C ARG A 163 11.46 13.45 15.46
N LYS A 164 10.35 14.02 14.98
CA LYS A 164 9.37 14.68 15.87
C LYS A 164 7.88 14.35 15.67
N TYR A 165 7.49 13.13 15.30
CA TYR A 165 6.06 12.76 15.31
C TYR A 165 5.74 11.40 15.93
N CYS A 166 4.56 11.37 16.57
CA CYS A 166 3.98 10.32 17.39
C CYS A 166 3.99 8.93 16.72
N ARG A 167 4.09 7.84 17.51
CA ARG A 167 4.28 6.45 17.06
C ARG A 167 3.31 5.99 15.96
N ALA A 168 2.11 6.56 15.87
CA ALA A 168 1.11 6.27 14.83
C ALA A 168 1.47 6.87 13.44
N CYS A 169 2.08 8.07 13.38
CA CYS A 169 2.47 8.71 12.11
C CYS A 169 3.63 7.99 11.40
N ILE A 170 4.44 7.25 12.15
CA ILE A 170 5.58 6.47 11.62
C ILE A 170 5.11 5.32 10.72
N VAL A 171 3.96 4.73 11.01
CA VAL A 171 3.39 3.61 10.23
C VAL A 171 2.85 4.11 8.88
N ILE A 172 2.25 5.30 8.86
CA ILE A 172 1.62 5.91 7.69
C ILE A 172 2.68 6.52 6.75
N LEU A 173 3.74 7.12 7.29
CA LEU A 173 4.87 7.61 6.48
C LEU A 173 5.71 6.46 5.90
N ARG A 174 5.79 5.30 6.57
CA ARG A 174 6.42 4.09 6.02
C ARG A 174 5.72 3.54 4.78
N ILE A 175 4.42 3.75 4.68
CA ILE A 175 3.60 3.34 3.55
C ILE A 175 3.91 4.18 2.28
N GLY A 176 4.13 5.49 2.43
CA GLY A 176 4.62 6.36 1.35
C GLY A 176 6.08 6.08 0.96
N ARG A 177 6.92 5.62 1.90
CA ARG A 177 8.34 5.27 1.62
C ARG A 177 8.49 4.07 0.69
N HIS A 178 7.57 3.11 0.73
CA HIS A 178 7.58 1.92 -0.14
C HIS A 178 7.20 2.20 -1.61
N PHE A 179 6.60 3.35 -1.88
CA PHE A 179 6.19 3.79 -3.22
C PHE A 179 7.39 4.06 -4.13
N CYS A 180 8.37 4.85 -3.67
CA CYS A 180 9.61 5.06 -4.41
C CYS A 180 10.43 3.76 -4.57
N LEU A 181 10.36 2.85 -3.59
CA LEU A 181 11.04 1.55 -3.65
C LEU A 181 10.53 0.67 -4.79
N CYS A 182 9.21 0.61 -4.99
CA CYS A 182 8.65 -0.20 -6.08
C CYS A 182 8.92 0.42 -7.45
N PHE A 183 8.91 1.76 -7.56
CA PHE A 183 9.26 2.50 -8.77
C PHE A 183 10.71 2.23 -9.23
N ILE A 184 11.66 2.25 -8.30
CA ILE A 184 13.08 1.96 -8.59
C ILE A 184 13.32 0.48 -8.85
N ARG A 185 12.70 -0.39 -8.06
CA ARG A 185 12.79 -1.85 -8.25
C ARG A 185 12.28 -2.27 -9.61
N TYR A 186 11.28 -1.58 -10.15
CA TYR A 186 10.78 -1.77 -11.50
C TYR A 186 11.77 -1.31 -12.58
N LEU A 187 12.30 -0.07 -12.46
CA LEU A 187 13.29 0.52 -13.39
C LEU A 187 14.53 -0.34 -13.65
N PHE A 188 14.97 -1.15 -12.66
CA PHE A 188 16.16 -1.98 -12.77
C PHE A 188 15.89 -3.43 -13.20
N LEU A 189 14.64 -3.90 -13.17
CA LEU A 189 14.29 -5.28 -13.57
C LEU A 189 14.27 -5.48 -15.09
N THR A 190 13.99 -4.44 -15.87
CA THR A 190 13.90 -4.55 -17.34
C THR A 190 15.25 -4.49 -18.05
N ARG A 191 16.34 -4.12 -17.35
CA ARG A 191 17.70 -4.09 -17.90
C ARG A 191 18.51 -5.37 -17.77
N LYS A 192 17.96 -6.47 -17.22
CA LYS A 192 18.68 -7.76 -17.13
C LYS A 192 18.53 -8.70 -18.34
N LYS A 193 17.89 -8.27 -19.44
CA LYS A 193 17.75 -9.04 -20.70
C LYS A 193 18.49 -8.45 -21.90
N GLY A 194 19.56 -7.69 -21.69
CA GLY A 194 20.34 -7.16 -22.81
C GLY A 194 21.67 -6.56 -22.40
N TYR A 195 22.58 -7.40 -21.93
CA TYR A 195 24.02 -7.37 -22.22
C TYR A 195 24.57 -8.79 -21.99
#